data_AF-A0A926E3B5-F1
#
_entry.id   AF-A0A926E3B5-F1
#
_cell.length_a   1.000
_cell.length_b   1.000
_cell.length_c   1.000
_cell.angle_alpha   90.00
_cell.angle_beta   90.00
_cell.angle_gamma   90.00
#
_symmetry.space_group_name_H-M   'P 1'
#
loop_
_entity.id
_entity.type
_entity.pdbx_description
1 polymer ?
#
loop_
_entity_poly.entity_id
_entity_poly.type
_entity_poly.pdbx_seq_one_letter_code
_entity_poly.pdbx_strand_id
1 'polypeptide(L)'
;MTSNGLSSDPLLRETAQRLRGKTAALITTASLGYKEKDWNVPRLTEELHSLGLSTECVDLDEEPPETLLSFDVIELMGGNPFYLLKRMKETNCTPVLKTLAAEKTVIGVSAGSLVLQRSIELAAGFTPEMNSQVGLSDLSGLGLTESEIFPHYHKFLPRFDRLEERIKEYESRKGSAVIRLDDGQGIFVDDENFYLI
;
A
#
# COMPACT_ATOMS: atom_id res chain seq x y z
N MET A 1 -1.23 3.67 6.10
CA MET A 1 -0.20 2.97 5.29
C MET A 1 0.62 2.06 6.20
N THR A 2 0.76 0.78 5.90
CA THR A 2 1.45 -0.20 6.75
C THR A 2 2.62 -0.86 6.04
N SER A 3 3.57 -1.39 6.82
CA SER A 3 4.65 -2.23 6.29
C SER A 3 4.11 -3.55 5.74
N ASN A 4 3.36 -4.31 6.54
CA ASN A 4 3.01 -5.71 6.26
C ASN A 4 1.57 -6.10 6.67
N GLY A 5 0.62 -5.15 6.66
CA GLY A 5 -0.76 -5.36 7.09
C GLY A 5 -0.99 -4.80 8.48
N LEU A 6 -2.18 -5.05 9.02
CA LEU A 6 -2.56 -4.69 10.40
C LEU A 6 -2.00 -5.74 11.37
N SER A 7 -0.71 -6.04 11.25
CA SER A 7 -0.08 -7.21 11.85
C SER A 7 0.28 -7.05 13.33
N SER A 8 -0.10 -5.93 13.95
CA SER A 8 0.16 -5.64 15.35
C SER A 8 -1.11 -5.17 16.07
N ASP A 9 -1.23 -5.51 17.35
CA ASP A 9 -2.34 -5.08 18.20
C ASP A 9 -2.56 -3.56 18.18
N PRO A 10 -1.53 -2.69 18.22
CA PRO A 10 -1.72 -1.25 18.09
C PRO A 10 -2.38 -0.85 16.77
N LEU A 11 -1.95 -1.42 15.64
CA LEU A 11 -2.54 -1.13 14.33
C LEU A 11 -4.00 -1.57 14.26
N LEU A 12 -4.32 -2.77 14.74
CA LEU A 12 -5.71 -3.26 14.77
C LEU A 12 -6.60 -2.38 15.65
N ARG A 13 -6.14 -2.06 16.87
CA ARG A 13 -6.89 -1.22 17.81
C ARG A 13 -7.12 0.19 17.27
N GLU A 14 -6.12 0.78 16.63
CA GLU A 14 -6.26 2.11 16.08
C GLU A 14 -7.19 2.14 14.86
N THR A 15 -7.05 1.14 13.99
CA THR A 15 -7.93 0.97 12.83
C THR A 15 -9.38 0.79 13.29
N ALA A 16 -9.63 -0.10 14.27
CA ALA A 16 -10.97 -0.38 14.79
C ALA A 16 -11.72 0.86 15.29
N GLN A 17 -11.02 1.84 15.89
CA GLN A 17 -11.64 3.07 16.41
C GLN A 17 -12.13 4.00 15.29
N ARG A 18 -11.48 3.96 14.13
CA ARG A 18 -11.72 4.87 13.00
C ARG A 18 -12.57 4.24 11.91
N LEU A 19 -12.52 2.93 11.81
CA LEU A 19 -13.22 2.19 10.77
C LEU A 19 -14.73 2.45 10.85
N ARG A 20 -15.34 2.60 9.67
CA ARG A 20 -16.78 2.72 9.49
C ARG A 20 -17.20 1.75 8.40
N GLY A 21 -18.40 1.21 8.53
CA GLY A 21 -18.93 0.23 7.59
C GLY A 21 -18.65 -1.22 7.97
N LYS A 22 -18.92 -2.13 7.03
CA LYS A 22 -18.93 -3.58 7.23
C LYS A 22 -18.32 -4.38 6.08
N THR A 23 -17.94 -3.75 4.97
CA THR A 23 -17.39 -4.47 3.81
C THR A 23 -15.98 -3.99 3.47
N ALA A 24 -15.12 -4.90 3.04
CA ALA A 24 -13.77 -4.59 2.61
C ALA A 24 -13.44 -5.25 1.26
N ALA A 25 -12.79 -4.48 0.38
CA ALA A 25 -12.15 -5.02 -0.81
C ALA A 25 -10.65 -5.21 -0.54
N LEU A 26 -10.18 -6.46 -0.64
CA LEU A 26 -8.76 -6.79 -0.64
C LEU A 26 -8.27 -6.85 -2.09
N ILE A 27 -7.55 -5.81 -2.53
CA ILE A 27 -7.05 -5.71 -3.89
C ILE A 27 -5.81 -6.58 -4.03
N THR A 28 -5.90 -7.64 -4.83
CA THR A 28 -4.84 -8.66 -4.97
C THR A 28 -3.94 -8.48 -6.19
N THR A 29 -4.18 -7.43 -6.98
CA THR A 29 -3.53 -7.20 -8.27
C THR A 29 -1.99 -7.20 -8.21
N ALA A 30 -1.42 -6.72 -7.10
CA ALA A 30 0.03 -6.68 -6.90
C ALA A 30 0.68 -8.08 -6.84
N SER A 31 -0.07 -9.12 -6.47
CA SER A 31 0.43 -10.49 -6.40
C SER A 31 0.41 -11.18 -7.78
N LEU A 32 1.44 -10.91 -8.56
CA LEU A 32 1.61 -11.48 -9.89
C LEU A 32 1.59 -13.02 -9.88
N GLY A 33 0.67 -13.60 -10.63
CA GLY A 33 0.53 -15.05 -10.82
C GLY A 33 -0.23 -15.78 -9.71
N TYR A 34 -0.36 -15.21 -8.51
CA TYR A 34 -1.09 -15.84 -7.40
C TYR A 34 -2.44 -15.18 -7.10
N LYS A 35 -2.54 -13.85 -7.16
CA LYS A 35 -3.80 -13.10 -6.96
C LYS A 35 -4.50 -13.49 -5.64
N GLU A 36 -5.79 -13.84 -5.68
CA GLU A 36 -6.57 -14.37 -4.55
C GLU A 36 -5.94 -15.62 -3.88
N LYS A 37 -5.05 -16.33 -4.58
CA LYS A 37 -4.35 -17.52 -4.07
C LYS A 37 -3.01 -17.20 -3.40
N ASP A 38 -2.65 -15.91 -3.27
CA ASP A 38 -1.46 -15.51 -2.52
C ASP A 38 -1.57 -15.96 -1.06
N TRP A 39 -0.46 -16.44 -0.51
CA TRP A 39 -0.39 -16.96 0.86
C TRP A 39 -0.67 -15.90 1.93
N ASN A 40 -0.61 -14.60 1.61
CA ASN A 40 -0.99 -13.52 2.52
C ASN A 40 -2.50 -13.29 2.58
N VAL A 41 -3.26 -13.69 1.56
CA VAL A 41 -4.72 -13.42 1.49
C VAL A 41 -5.43 -13.97 2.73
N PRO A 42 -5.22 -15.21 3.19
CA PRO A 42 -5.88 -15.70 4.40
C PRO A 42 -5.60 -14.85 5.64
N ARG A 43 -4.35 -14.39 5.82
CA ARG A 43 -3.96 -13.57 6.97
C ARG A 43 -4.58 -12.18 6.92
N LEU A 44 -4.47 -11.50 5.78
CA LEU A 44 -5.03 -10.15 5.59
C LEU A 44 -6.56 -10.16 5.71
N THR A 45 -7.21 -11.17 5.14
CA THR A 45 -8.64 -11.39 5.30
C THR A 45 -9.03 -11.58 6.76
N GLU A 46 -8.27 -12.36 7.54
CA GLU A 46 -8.53 -12.55 8.97
C GLU A 46 -8.31 -11.26 9.78
N GLU A 47 -7.29 -10.45 9.45
CA GLU A 47 -7.08 -9.13 10.05
C GLU A 47 -8.32 -8.23 9.85
N LEU A 48 -8.84 -8.16 8.62
CA LEU A 48 -10.06 -7.41 8.31
C LEU A 48 -11.32 -7.99 8.97
N HIS A 49 -11.46 -9.32 9.00
CA HIS A 49 -12.56 -10.00 9.69
C HIS A 49 -12.56 -9.71 11.21
N SER A 50 -11.38 -9.65 11.83
CA SER A 50 -11.24 -9.31 13.26
C SER A 50 -11.74 -7.90 13.59
N LEU A 51 -11.81 -7.03 12.58
CA LEU A 51 -12.39 -5.68 12.65
C LEU A 51 -13.90 -5.65 12.35
N GLY A 52 -14.52 -6.80 12.09
CA GLY A 52 -15.94 -6.94 11.78
C GLY A 52 -16.29 -6.67 10.31
N LEU A 53 -15.31 -6.70 9.41
CA LEU A 53 -15.53 -6.55 7.97
C LEU A 53 -15.81 -7.90 7.31
N SER A 54 -16.70 -7.91 6.32
CA SER A 54 -16.80 -8.96 5.31
C SER A 54 -15.87 -8.61 4.16
N THR A 55 -14.93 -9.49 3.84
CA THR A 55 -13.86 -9.20 2.87
C THR A 55 -14.04 -9.98 1.57
N GLU A 56 -13.89 -9.30 0.45
CA GLU A 56 -13.85 -9.89 -0.89
C GLU A 56 -12.54 -9.53 -1.60
N CYS A 57 -11.97 -10.48 -2.35
CA CYS A 57 -10.80 -10.19 -3.18
C CYS A 57 -11.24 -9.48 -4.46
N VAL A 58 -10.52 -8.43 -4.84
CA VAL A 58 -10.73 -7.72 -6.10
C VAL A 58 -9.44 -7.74 -6.91
N ASP A 59 -9.53 -7.97 -8.22
CA ASP A 59 -8.40 -7.88 -9.14
C ASP A 59 -8.66 -6.89 -10.28
N LEU A 60 -7.91 -5.79 -10.31
CA LEU A 60 -7.96 -4.76 -11.35
C LEU A 60 -7.53 -5.26 -12.75
N ASP A 61 -7.09 -6.50 -12.88
CA ASP A 61 -6.93 -7.13 -14.20
C ASP A 61 -8.25 -7.60 -14.80
N GLU A 62 -9.19 -8.00 -13.94
CA GLU A 62 -10.45 -8.64 -14.31
C GLU A 62 -11.66 -7.75 -14.04
N GLU A 63 -11.54 -6.84 -13.07
CA GLU A 63 -12.63 -6.03 -12.55
C GLU A 63 -12.40 -4.53 -12.76
N PRO A 64 -13.47 -3.76 -13.09
CA PRO A 64 -13.37 -2.32 -13.22
C PRO A 64 -13.16 -1.66 -11.84
N PRO A 65 -12.34 -0.60 -11.73
CA PRO A 65 -12.11 0.08 -10.45
C PRO A 65 -13.38 0.58 -9.76
N GLU A 66 -14.43 0.89 -10.52
CA GLU A 66 -15.72 1.37 -10.00
C GLU A 66 -16.39 0.37 -9.06
N THR A 67 -16.09 -0.93 -9.17
CA THR A 67 -16.55 -1.96 -8.21
C THR A 67 -16.15 -1.61 -6.77
N LEU A 68 -14.99 -0.97 -6.59
CA LEU A 68 -14.48 -0.55 -5.27
C LEU A 68 -15.41 0.45 -4.57
N LEU A 69 -16.23 1.22 -5.30
CA LEU A 69 -17.16 2.20 -4.72
C LEU A 69 -18.22 1.57 -3.81
N SER A 70 -18.50 0.28 -3.99
CA SER A 70 -19.46 -0.49 -3.19
C SER A 70 -18.93 -0.95 -1.83
N PHE A 71 -17.62 -0.86 -1.60
CA PHE A 71 -16.97 -1.31 -0.36
C PHE A 71 -16.72 -0.17 0.62
N ASP A 72 -16.78 -0.46 1.91
CA ASP A 72 -16.53 0.53 2.96
C ASP A 72 -15.05 0.75 3.25
N VAL A 73 -14.22 -0.27 3.03
CA VAL A 73 -12.77 -0.25 3.25
C VAL A 73 -12.07 -0.84 2.04
N ILE A 74 -10.97 -0.22 1.62
CA ILE A 74 -10.15 -0.73 0.52
C ILE A 74 -8.76 -1.04 1.06
N GLU A 75 -8.33 -2.30 0.99
CA GLU A 75 -6.97 -2.71 1.33
C GLU A 75 -6.19 -3.09 0.07
N LEU A 76 -5.09 -2.39 -0.17
CA LEU A 76 -4.14 -2.66 -1.25
C LEU A 76 -3.04 -3.58 -0.73
N MET A 77 -3.03 -4.84 -1.16
CA MET A 77 -2.06 -5.82 -0.66
C MET A 77 -0.63 -5.58 -1.19
N GLY A 78 0.33 -6.27 -0.57
CA GLY A 78 1.73 -6.30 -1.00
C GLY A 78 1.98 -7.11 -2.28
N GLY A 79 3.15 -6.95 -2.91
CA GLY A 79 3.50 -7.63 -4.15
C GLY A 79 4.40 -6.77 -5.02
N ASN A 80 4.12 -6.69 -6.31
CA ASN A 80 4.85 -5.83 -7.25
C ASN A 80 4.24 -4.41 -7.35
N PRO A 81 4.91 -3.37 -6.81
CA PRO A 81 4.37 -2.01 -6.81
C PRO A 81 4.31 -1.40 -8.21
N PHE A 82 5.24 -1.76 -9.12
CA PHE A 82 5.24 -1.27 -10.49
C PHE A 82 4.04 -1.81 -11.25
N TYR A 83 3.75 -3.10 -11.09
CA TYR A 83 2.60 -3.70 -11.74
C TYR A 83 1.29 -3.13 -11.21
N LEU A 84 1.14 -3.04 -9.88
CA LEU A 84 -0.04 -2.44 -9.26
C LEU A 84 -0.29 -1.02 -9.78
N LEU A 85 0.73 -0.17 -9.77
CA LEU A 85 0.61 1.21 -10.24
C LEU A 85 0.31 1.29 -11.74
N LYS A 86 0.94 0.43 -12.56
CA LYS A 86 0.66 0.34 -14.00
C LYS A 86 -0.82 0.03 -14.24
N ARG A 87 -1.35 -1.00 -13.57
CA ARG A 87 -2.75 -1.42 -13.72
C ARG A 87 -3.70 -0.33 -13.25
N MET A 88 -3.44 0.30 -12.11
CA MET A 88 -4.24 1.44 -11.64
C MET A 88 -4.28 2.61 -12.62
N LYS A 89 -3.18 2.89 -13.33
CA LYS A 89 -3.15 3.93 -14.37
C LYS A 89 -3.93 3.50 -15.62
N GLU A 90 -3.70 2.28 -16.10
CA GLU A 90 -4.35 1.74 -17.30
C GLU A 90 -5.87 1.59 -17.14
N THR A 91 -6.33 1.25 -15.93
CA THR A 91 -7.76 1.11 -15.62
C THR A 91 -8.42 2.41 -15.13
N ASN A 92 -7.68 3.51 -15.04
CA ASN A 92 -8.16 4.78 -14.49
C ASN A 92 -8.70 4.64 -13.04
N CYS A 93 -8.02 3.86 -12.21
CA CYS A 93 -8.36 3.63 -10.79
C CYS A 93 -8.05 4.85 -9.90
N THR A 94 -7.09 5.69 -10.30
CA THR A 94 -6.63 6.84 -9.48
C THR A 94 -7.75 7.77 -9.01
N PRO A 95 -8.68 8.23 -9.88
CA PRO A 95 -9.79 9.07 -9.42
C PRO A 95 -10.72 8.34 -8.45
N VAL A 96 -10.99 7.04 -8.69
CA VAL A 96 -11.82 6.22 -7.80
C VAL A 96 -11.22 6.12 -6.41
N LEU A 97 -9.92 5.81 -6.30
CA LEU A 97 -9.24 5.77 -5.01
C LEU A 97 -9.15 7.13 -4.33
N LYS A 98 -9.03 8.24 -5.06
CA LYS A 98 -9.08 9.58 -4.48
C LYS A 98 -10.45 9.89 -3.88
N THR A 99 -11.53 9.55 -4.56
CA THR A 99 -12.88 9.66 -4.00
C THR A 99 -13.03 8.80 -2.76
N LEU A 100 -12.59 7.53 -2.82
CA LEU A 100 -12.67 6.63 -1.68
C LEU A 100 -11.83 7.11 -0.49
N ALA A 101 -10.63 7.65 -0.71
CA ALA A 101 -9.80 8.16 0.37
C ALA A 101 -10.36 9.44 1.03
N ALA A 102 -11.22 10.19 0.34
CA ALA A 102 -11.88 11.37 0.91
C ALA A 102 -13.07 11.01 1.82
N GLU A 103 -13.69 9.84 1.62
CA GLU A 103 -14.94 9.46 2.29
C GLU A 103 -14.82 8.20 3.16
N LYS A 104 -13.82 7.35 2.86
CA LYS A 104 -13.69 5.98 3.35
C LYS A 104 -12.25 5.65 3.71
N THR A 105 -12.04 4.48 4.30
CA THR A 105 -10.70 4.04 4.72
C THR A 105 -9.98 3.33 3.58
N VAL A 106 -8.77 3.81 3.25
CA VAL A 106 -7.85 3.14 2.33
C VAL A 106 -6.61 2.68 3.09
N ILE A 107 -6.36 1.38 3.08
CA ILE A 107 -5.24 0.73 3.75
C ILE A 107 -4.24 0.31 2.67
N GLY A 108 -3.00 0.79 2.78
CA GLY A 108 -1.89 0.29 1.99
C GLY A 108 -1.10 -0.76 2.78
N VAL A 109 -0.70 -1.84 2.11
CA VAL A 109 0.22 -2.86 2.66
C VAL A 109 1.43 -2.99 1.73
N SER A 110 2.63 -2.71 2.25
CA SER A 110 3.88 -2.83 1.48
C SER A 110 3.78 -2.09 0.12
N ALA A 111 3.79 -2.81 -1.01
CA ALA A 111 3.54 -2.27 -2.34
C ALA A 111 2.27 -1.39 -2.43
N GLY A 112 1.18 -1.81 -1.78
CA GLY A 112 -0.04 -1.02 -1.69
C GLY A 112 0.14 0.32 -0.98
N SER A 113 1.01 0.40 0.03
CA SER A 113 1.38 1.68 0.64
C SER A 113 2.22 2.54 -0.30
N LEU A 114 3.19 1.93 -1.01
CA LEU A 114 4.09 2.66 -1.90
C LEU A 114 3.32 3.39 -3.01
N VAL A 115 2.30 2.77 -3.60
CA VAL A 115 1.52 3.42 -4.68
C VAL A 115 0.68 4.60 -4.20
N LEU A 116 0.33 4.70 -2.91
CA LEU A 116 -0.41 5.85 -2.35
C LEU A 116 0.44 7.12 -2.30
N GLN A 117 1.77 6.98 -2.27
CA GLN A 117 2.72 8.09 -2.24
C GLN A 117 2.67 8.90 -3.55
N ARG A 118 3.32 10.06 -3.55
CA ARG A 118 3.54 10.85 -4.77
C ARG A 118 4.41 10.13 -5.81
N SER A 119 5.31 9.25 -5.37
CA SER A 119 6.20 8.51 -6.26
C SER A 119 6.64 7.18 -5.67
N ILE A 120 6.86 6.20 -6.54
CA ILE A 120 7.51 4.92 -6.21
C ILE A 120 8.99 4.88 -6.62
N GLU A 121 9.61 6.04 -6.90
CA GLU A 121 11.00 6.13 -7.35
C GLU A 121 11.99 5.52 -6.35
N LEU A 122 11.73 5.63 -5.04
CA LEU A 122 12.56 4.99 -4.02
C LEU A 122 12.58 3.46 -4.22
N ALA A 123 11.41 2.85 -4.45
CA ALA A 123 11.31 1.43 -4.75
C ALA A 123 12.06 1.06 -6.03
N ALA A 124 12.01 1.90 -7.06
CA ALA A 124 12.78 1.70 -8.31
C ALA A 124 14.30 1.69 -8.08
N GLY A 125 14.78 2.44 -7.09
CA GLY A 125 16.18 2.38 -6.67
C GLY A 125 16.55 1.02 -6.09
N PHE A 126 15.70 0.41 -5.27
CA PHE A 126 16.02 -0.81 -4.53
C PHE A 126 15.66 -2.12 -5.24
N THR A 127 14.59 -2.13 -6.03
CA THR A 127 14.10 -3.34 -6.72
C THR A 127 13.81 -3.09 -8.21
N PRO A 128 14.77 -2.55 -8.99
CA PRO A 128 14.58 -2.29 -10.42
C PRO A 128 14.21 -3.54 -11.24
N GLU A 129 14.64 -4.72 -10.79
CA GLU A 129 14.30 -6.01 -11.40
C GLU A 129 12.78 -6.27 -11.41
N MET A 130 12.03 -5.77 -10.42
CA MET A 130 10.58 -5.91 -10.38
C MET A 130 9.88 -5.10 -11.47
N ASN A 131 10.51 -4.03 -11.98
CA ASN A 131 9.98 -3.22 -13.08
C ASN A 131 10.43 -3.74 -14.46
N SER A 132 11.45 -4.61 -14.52
CA SER A 132 12.06 -5.03 -15.80
C SER A 132 11.07 -5.63 -16.79
N GLN A 133 10.12 -6.44 -16.32
CA GLN A 133 9.06 -7.03 -17.15
C GLN A 133 7.79 -6.17 -17.22
N VAL A 134 7.57 -5.30 -16.24
CA VAL A 134 6.39 -4.44 -16.16
C VAL A 134 6.51 -3.26 -17.14
N GLY A 135 7.71 -2.69 -17.25
CA GLY A 135 8.03 -1.58 -18.16
C GLY A 135 7.35 -0.26 -17.78
N LEU A 136 7.10 -0.01 -16.49
CA LEU A 136 6.50 1.24 -16.05
C LEU A 136 7.54 2.38 -16.09
N SER A 137 7.33 3.35 -16.97
CA SER A 137 8.20 4.52 -17.13
C SER A 137 7.82 5.68 -16.21
N ASP A 138 6.52 5.95 -16.05
CA ASP A 138 6.02 6.97 -15.15
C ASP A 138 5.85 6.43 -13.73
N LEU A 139 6.79 6.78 -12.86
CA LEU A 139 6.84 6.38 -11.45
C LEU A 139 6.07 7.32 -10.52
N SER A 140 5.28 8.26 -11.06
CA SER A 140 4.35 9.07 -10.26
C SER A 140 3.30 8.14 -9.65
N GLY A 141 3.23 8.09 -8.33
CA GLY A 141 2.22 7.33 -7.62
C GLY A 141 0.85 8.02 -7.70
N LEU A 142 -0.10 7.55 -6.90
CA LEU A 142 -1.45 8.10 -6.90
C LEU A 142 -1.52 9.50 -6.26
N GLY A 143 -0.55 9.82 -5.40
CA GLY A 143 -0.48 11.10 -4.70
C GLY A 143 -1.67 11.33 -3.78
N LEU A 144 -2.05 10.30 -3.01
CA LEU A 144 -3.08 10.39 -1.96
C LEU A 144 -2.48 10.93 -0.65
N THR A 145 -1.16 10.87 -0.51
CA THR A 145 -0.46 11.38 0.66
C THR A 145 0.86 12.05 0.28
N GLU A 146 1.23 13.02 1.10
CA GLU A 146 2.52 13.69 1.12
C GLU A 146 3.60 12.85 1.81
N SER A 147 3.18 11.88 2.62
CA SER A 147 4.09 11.03 3.39
C SER A 147 4.78 10.03 2.48
N GLU A 148 6.08 9.85 2.67
CA GLU A 148 6.85 8.81 2.02
C GLU A 148 7.31 7.79 3.05
N ILE A 149 7.15 6.50 2.75
CA ILE A 149 7.57 5.42 3.64
C ILE A 149 8.59 4.52 2.95
N PHE A 150 9.37 3.81 3.76
CA PHE A 150 10.15 2.65 3.36
C PHE A 150 9.73 1.46 4.22
N PRO A 151 8.91 0.52 3.70
CA PRO A 151 8.44 -0.63 4.46
C PRO A 151 9.55 -1.68 4.65
N HIS A 152 9.36 -2.56 5.64
CA HIS A 152 10.25 -3.67 5.97
C HIS A 152 11.69 -3.25 6.32
N TYR A 153 11.90 -2.09 6.93
CA TYR A 153 13.21 -1.47 7.07
C TYR A 153 14.28 -2.40 7.65
N HIS A 154 14.13 -2.92 8.87
CA HIS A 154 15.14 -3.79 9.47
C HIS A 154 15.28 -5.14 8.75
N LYS A 155 14.20 -5.65 8.16
CA LYS A 155 14.22 -6.87 7.34
C LYS A 155 15.03 -6.69 6.06
N PHE A 156 15.09 -5.46 5.53
CA PHE A 156 15.81 -5.13 4.31
C PHE A 156 17.23 -4.61 4.54
N LEU A 157 17.60 -4.23 5.76
CA LEU A 157 18.99 -3.88 6.12
C LEU A 157 20.04 -4.89 5.62
N PRO A 158 19.88 -6.22 5.82
CA PRO A 158 20.86 -7.20 5.32
C PRO A 158 20.70 -7.53 3.82
N ARG A 159 19.59 -7.10 3.20
CA ARG A 159 19.26 -7.43 1.80
C ARG A 159 19.86 -6.42 0.82
N PHE A 160 19.91 -5.15 1.20
CA PHE A 160 20.34 -4.08 0.32
C PHE A 160 21.63 -3.43 0.81
N ASP A 161 22.64 -3.41 -0.05
CA ASP A 161 23.88 -2.72 0.21
C ASP A 161 23.64 -1.23 0.46
N ARG A 162 24.22 -0.74 1.56
CA ARG A 162 24.15 0.66 2.00
C ARG A 162 22.72 1.21 2.07
N LEU A 163 21.76 0.40 2.53
CA LEU A 163 20.34 0.75 2.57
C LEU A 163 20.08 2.18 3.11
N GLU A 164 20.54 2.45 4.34
CA GLU A 164 20.29 3.74 5.00
C GLU A 164 20.96 4.93 4.30
N GLU A 165 22.18 4.74 3.77
CA GLU A 165 22.88 5.78 3.00
C GLU A 165 22.10 6.13 1.74
N ARG A 166 21.60 5.13 1.02
CA ARG A 166 20.84 5.30 -0.21
C ARG A 166 19.47 5.96 0.03
N ILE A 167 18.80 5.67 1.15
CA ILE A 167 17.58 6.40 1.52
C ILE A 167 17.92 7.86 1.84
N LYS A 168 19.01 8.15 2.58
CA LYS A 168 19.44 9.53 2.85
C LYS A 168 19.83 10.31 1.58
N GLU A 169 20.51 9.66 0.64
CA GLU A 169 20.81 10.25 -0.67
C GLU A 169 19.52 10.61 -1.42
N TYR A 170 18.52 9.73 -1.39
CA TYR A 170 17.18 9.98 -1.95
C TYR A 170 16.50 11.17 -1.27
N GLU A 171 16.46 11.20 0.06
CA GLU A 171 15.88 12.29 0.85
C GLU A 171 16.54 13.63 0.53
N SER A 172 17.87 13.67 0.47
CA SER A 172 18.62 14.87 0.10
C SER A 172 18.32 15.35 -1.31
N ARG A 173 18.10 14.44 -2.26
CA ARG A 173 17.75 14.78 -3.64
C ARG A 173 16.32 15.27 -3.78
N LYS A 174 15.39 14.69 -3.01
CA LYS A 174 13.95 15.00 -3.08
C LYS A 174 13.54 16.17 -2.20
N GLY A 175 14.28 16.45 -1.13
CA GLY A 175 13.90 17.45 -0.14
C GLY A 175 12.76 17.02 0.78
N SER A 176 12.47 15.72 0.85
CA SER A 176 11.45 15.11 1.71
C SER A 176 12.07 14.01 2.56
N ALA A 177 11.56 13.81 3.77
CA ALA A 177 11.95 12.72 4.64
C ALA A 177 11.16 11.45 4.31
N VAL A 178 11.81 10.29 4.46
CA VAL A 178 11.21 8.98 4.28
C VAL A 178 11.05 8.31 5.64
N ILE A 179 9.86 7.82 5.95
CA ILE A 179 9.58 7.17 7.23
C ILE A 179 9.95 5.69 7.10
N ARG A 180 10.93 5.23 7.88
CA ARG A 180 11.30 3.81 7.93
C ARG A 180 10.24 3.07 8.75
N LEU A 181 9.60 2.06 8.17
CA LEU A 181 8.63 1.22 8.86
C LEU A 181 9.16 -0.21 8.97
N ASP A 182 9.11 -0.76 10.17
CA ASP A 182 9.27 -2.19 10.39
C ASP A 182 7.95 -2.94 10.23
N ASP A 183 8.07 -4.27 10.11
CA ASP A 183 6.91 -5.15 10.17
C ASP A 183 6.21 -4.98 11.53
N GLY A 184 4.89 -4.79 11.48
CA GLY A 184 4.08 -4.39 12.64
C GLY A 184 3.86 -2.90 12.80
N GLN A 185 4.52 -2.06 11.98
CA GLN A 185 4.36 -0.60 12.01
C GLN A 185 3.55 -0.06 10.83
N GLY A 186 2.98 1.12 11.07
CA GLY A 186 2.21 1.86 10.07
C GLY A 186 2.09 3.34 10.43
N ILE A 187 1.74 4.14 9.44
CA ILE A 187 1.34 5.53 9.64
C ILE A 187 -0.15 5.69 9.38
N PHE A 188 -0.80 6.48 10.22
CA PHE A 188 -2.13 7.02 9.98
C PHE A 188 -1.99 8.43 9.41
N VAL A 189 -2.76 8.70 8.37
CA VAL A 189 -2.77 9.98 7.66
C VAL A 189 -4.23 10.34 7.38
N ASP A 190 -4.69 11.46 7.92
CA ASP A 190 -5.91 12.16 7.53
C ASP A 190 -5.65 13.68 7.54
N ASP A 191 -6.67 14.50 7.28
CA ASP A 191 -6.53 15.95 7.18
C ASP A 191 -6.04 16.61 8.49
N GLU A 192 -6.25 15.96 9.64
CA GLU A 192 -5.94 16.50 10.98
C GLU A 192 -4.79 15.76 11.68
N ASN A 193 -4.52 14.52 11.29
CA ASN A 193 -3.66 13.61 12.01
C ASN A 193 -2.60 12.98 11.11
N PHE A 194 -1.36 13.04 11.60
CA PHE A 194 -0.24 12.28 11.09
C PHE A 194 0.54 11.71 12.28
N TYR A 195 0.61 10.38 12.37
CA TYR A 195 1.42 9.73 13.40
C TYR A 195 1.78 8.28 13.03
N LEU A 196 2.93 7.86 13.56
CA LEU A 196 3.47 6.52 13.48
C LEU A 196 2.92 5.65 14.60
N ILE A 197 2.63 4.39 14.27
CA ILE A 197 2.24 3.32 15.18
C ILE A 197 3.21 2.15 15.00
#